data_AF-A0A2T1G6C6-F1
#
_entry.id   AF-A0A2T1G6C6-F1
#
_cell.length_a   1.000
_cell.length_b   1.000
_cell.length_c   1.000
_cell.angle_alpha   90.00
_cell.angle_beta   90.00
_cell.angle_gamma   90.00
#
_symmetry.space_group_name_H-M   'P 1'
#
loop_
_entity.id
_entity.type
_entity.pdbx_description
1 polymer ?
#
loop_
_entity_poly.entity_id
_entity_poly.type
_entity_poly.pdbx_seq_one_letter_code
_entity_poly.pdbx_strand_id
1 'polypeptide(L)'
;MNNLFKDSQVEIISVHVHKTAGGTFGRILKQVYGEMQVFGDYQQQEKLENTLDRLSDQPQARVIHGHFPARKYKDYFPSAKRIIWMRNPIIQFISGYFFWKSQPKENVFFSEEHKYMVENNISLLEFAEMNAKNWMNPLV
;
A
#
# COMPACT_ATOMS: atom_id res chain seq x y z
N MET A 1 -9.82 -1.63 -26.31
CA MET A 1 -10.06 -2.36 -25.04
C MET A 1 -10.59 -1.45 -23.91
N ASN A 2 -11.32 -0.35 -24.21
CA ASN A 2 -11.64 0.69 -23.20
C ASN A 2 -13.06 0.63 -22.59
N ASN A 3 -13.82 -0.46 -22.78
CA ASN A 3 -15.25 -0.48 -22.42
C ASN A 3 -15.65 -1.48 -21.32
N LEU A 4 -14.75 -2.33 -20.81
CA LEU A 4 -15.12 -3.33 -19.78
C LEU A 4 -15.44 -2.71 -18.40
N PHE A 5 -14.91 -1.52 -18.12
CA PHE A 5 -15.00 -0.90 -16.78
C PHE A 5 -15.72 0.45 -16.78
N LYS A 6 -16.25 0.90 -17.93
CA LYS A 6 -16.93 2.20 -18.03
C LYS A 6 -18.24 2.23 -17.21
N ASP A 7 -18.79 1.06 -16.93
CA ASP A 7 -19.96 0.82 -16.06
C ASP A 7 -19.57 0.20 -14.69
N SER A 8 -18.28 0.20 -14.35
CA SER A 8 -17.78 -0.33 -13.07
C SER A 8 -18.40 0.39 -11.88
N GLN A 9 -18.87 -0.39 -10.90
CA GLN A 9 -19.40 0.12 -9.62
C GLN A 9 -18.31 0.53 -8.62
N VAL A 10 -17.04 0.68 -9.04
CA VAL A 10 -15.98 1.14 -8.13
C VAL A 10 -16.26 2.58 -7.71
N GLU A 11 -16.60 2.74 -6.44
CA GLU A 11 -16.94 4.01 -5.80
C GLU A 11 -15.74 4.64 -5.10
N ILE A 12 -14.88 3.81 -4.48
CA ILE A 12 -13.73 4.26 -3.70
C ILE A 12 -12.45 3.60 -4.18
N ILE A 13 -11.42 4.41 -4.36
CA ILE A 13 -10.03 3.98 -4.53
C ILE A 13 -9.23 4.54 -3.36
N SER A 14 -8.77 3.66 -2.48
CA SER A 14 -8.04 4.01 -1.27
C SER A 14 -6.58 3.59 -1.37
N VAL A 15 -5.68 4.57 -1.37
CA VAL A 15 -4.24 4.32 -1.34
C VAL A 15 -3.81 4.12 0.12
N HIS A 16 -3.33 2.93 0.44
CA HIS A 16 -2.73 2.60 1.72
C HIS A 16 -1.26 3.04 1.70
N VAL A 17 -0.95 4.17 2.34
CA VAL A 17 0.44 4.55 2.60
C VAL A 17 0.91 3.89 3.89
N HIS A 18 2.13 3.37 3.89
CA HIS A 18 2.66 2.65 5.05
C HIS A 18 2.65 3.55 6.31
N LYS A 19 2.18 2.99 7.44
CA LYS A 19 2.09 3.66 8.76
C LYS A 19 1.23 4.93 8.82
N THR A 20 0.25 5.08 7.93
CA THR A 20 -0.76 6.16 7.98
C THR A 20 -2.16 5.68 8.36
N ALA A 21 -2.25 4.57 9.10
CA ALA A 21 -3.50 3.91 9.49
C ALA A 21 -4.33 3.32 8.33
N GLY A 22 -3.75 3.16 7.14
CA GLY A 22 -4.45 2.58 5.99
C GLY A 22 -5.00 1.17 6.25
N GLY A 23 -4.29 0.31 7.00
CA GLY A 23 -4.82 -1.02 7.39
C GLY A 23 -6.07 -0.95 8.28
N THR A 24 -6.20 0.07 9.14
CA THR A 24 -7.42 0.31 9.91
C THR A 24 -8.54 0.80 8.99
N PHE A 25 -8.24 1.72 8.07
CA PHE A 25 -9.21 2.18 7.09
C PHE A 25 -9.70 1.04 6.18
N GLY A 26 -8.81 0.14 5.75
CA GLY A 26 -9.17 -1.07 5.01
C GLY A 26 -10.16 -1.97 5.77
N ARG A 27 -9.97 -2.14 7.09
CA ARG A 27 -10.94 -2.87 7.94
C ARG A 27 -12.29 -2.17 8.03
N ILE A 28 -12.29 -0.84 8.17
CA ILE A 28 -13.54 -0.05 8.18
C ILE A 28 -14.27 -0.19 6.84
N LEU A 29 -13.56 -0.11 5.72
CA LEU A 29 -14.14 -0.31 4.38
C LEU A 29 -14.80 -1.69 4.26
N LYS A 30 -14.13 -2.75 4.74
CA LYS A 30 -14.68 -4.11 4.76
C LYS A 30 -15.90 -4.24 5.67
N GLN A 31 -15.95 -3.50 6.78
CA GLN A 31 -17.14 -3.47 7.65
C GLN A 31 -18.33 -2.77 7.00
N VAL A 32 -18.10 -1.68 6.25
CA VAL A 32 -19.16 -0.87 5.62
C VAL A 32 -19.67 -1.50 4.33
N TYR A 33 -18.78 -1.99 3.47
CA TYR A 33 -19.13 -2.55 2.16
C TYR A 33 -19.27 -4.07 2.16
N GLY A 34 -18.69 -4.75 3.15
CA GLY A 34 -18.54 -6.21 3.15
C GLY A 34 -17.23 -6.66 2.50
N GLU A 35 -16.67 -7.75 3.02
CA GLU A 35 -15.38 -8.31 2.56
C GLU A 35 -15.32 -8.54 1.05
N MET A 36 -16.37 -9.12 0.48
CA MET A 36 -16.44 -9.44 -0.95
C MET A 36 -16.54 -8.21 -1.87
N GLN A 37 -16.85 -7.03 -1.34
CA GLN A 37 -16.94 -5.78 -2.10
C GLN A 37 -15.65 -4.93 -2.02
N VAL A 38 -14.64 -5.37 -1.26
CA VAL A 38 -13.34 -4.70 -1.16
C VAL A 38 -12.28 -5.54 -1.85
N PHE A 39 -11.79 -5.05 -2.99
CA PHE A 39 -10.68 -5.64 -3.71
C PHE A 39 -9.33 -5.16 -3.13
N GLY A 40 -8.46 -6.11 -2.78
CA GLY A 40 -7.14 -5.85 -2.20
C GLY A 40 -6.04 -5.79 -3.26
N ASP A 41 -5.53 -4.60 -3.56
CA ASP A 41 -4.41 -4.40 -4.48
C ASP A 41 -3.10 -4.13 -3.70
N TYR A 42 -2.44 -5.20 -3.27
CA TYR A 42 -1.20 -5.12 -2.48
C TYR A 42 0.06 -5.46 -3.29
N GLN A 43 -0.08 -5.78 -4.58
CA GLN A 43 1.04 -6.13 -5.45
C GLN A 43 1.60 -4.86 -6.13
N GLN A 44 2.47 -4.15 -5.42
CA GLN A 44 2.98 -2.82 -5.82
C GLN A 44 3.54 -2.74 -7.25
N GLN A 45 4.17 -3.82 -7.72
CA GLN A 45 4.85 -3.90 -9.02
C GLN A 45 4.05 -4.64 -10.08
N GLU A 46 2.82 -5.08 -9.78
CA GLU A 46 1.98 -5.77 -10.75
C GLU A 46 1.55 -4.79 -11.85
N LYS A 47 1.64 -5.25 -13.10
CA LYS A 47 1.10 -4.54 -14.26
C LYS A 47 -0.40 -4.32 -14.09
N LEU A 48 -0.88 -3.15 -14.51
CA LEU A 48 -2.27 -2.76 -14.33
C LEU A 48 -3.23 -3.75 -15.00
N GLU A 49 -2.86 -4.29 -16.17
CA GLU A 49 -3.67 -5.25 -16.91
C GLU A 49 -3.97 -6.50 -16.06
N ASN A 50 -2.94 -7.08 -15.43
CA ASN A 50 -3.10 -8.23 -14.56
C ASN A 50 -3.98 -7.90 -13.35
N THR A 51 -3.83 -6.70 -12.77
CA THR A 51 -4.67 -6.29 -11.65
C THR A 51 -6.14 -6.13 -12.08
N LEU A 52 -6.39 -5.63 -13.29
CA LEU A 52 -7.74 -5.50 -13.85
C LEU A 52 -8.36 -6.86 -14.16
N ASP A 53 -7.58 -7.83 -14.61
CA ASP A 53 -8.04 -9.21 -14.81
C ASP A 53 -8.49 -9.81 -13.46
N ARG A 54 -7.68 -9.70 -12.41
CA ARG A 54 -8.06 -10.14 -11.05
C ARG A 54 -9.29 -9.41 -10.50
N LEU A 55 -9.42 -8.13 -10.82
CA LEU A 55 -10.60 -7.34 -10.44
C LEU A 55 -11.85 -7.81 -11.18
N SER A 56 -11.72 -8.27 -12.42
CA SER A 56 -12.84 -8.80 -13.22
C SER A 56 -13.39 -10.11 -12.65
N ASP A 57 -12.54 -10.91 -11.97
CA ASP A 57 -12.96 -12.08 -11.20
C ASP A 57 -13.74 -11.73 -9.92
N GLN A 58 -13.76 -10.44 -9.53
CA GLN A 58 -14.49 -9.90 -8.38
C GLN A 58 -15.49 -8.81 -8.82
N PRO A 59 -16.52 -9.15 -9.63
CA PRO A 59 -17.39 -8.18 -10.29
C PRO A 59 -18.22 -7.31 -9.34
N GLN A 60 -18.44 -7.76 -8.10
CA GLN A 60 -19.12 -7.01 -7.04
C GLN A 60 -18.21 -5.99 -6.31
N ALA A 61 -16.94 -5.87 -6.68
CA ALA A 61 -16.02 -4.95 -6.04
C ALA A 61 -16.46 -3.49 -6.25
N ARG A 62 -16.70 -2.80 -5.13
CA ARG A 62 -17.05 -1.36 -5.10
C ARG A 62 -15.92 -0.51 -4.53
N VAL A 63 -14.93 -1.14 -3.91
CA VAL A 63 -13.77 -0.48 -3.32
C VAL A 63 -12.49 -1.17 -3.76
N ILE A 64 -11.51 -0.39 -4.17
CA ILE A 64 -10.12 -0.84 -4.38
C ILE A 64 -9.26 -0.24 -3.26
N HIS A 65 -8.55 -1.09 -2.52
CA HIS A 65 -7.69 -0.65 -1.42
C HIS A 65 -6.36 -1.41 -1.39
N GLY A 66 -5.25 -0.69 -1.20
CA GLY A 66 -3.94 -1.31 -1.02
C GLY A 66 -2.75 -0.42 -1.37
N HIS A 67 -1.60 -1.04 -1.66
CA HIS A 67 -0.33 -0.37 -1.92
C HIS A 67 -0.11 -0.19 -3.42
N PHE A 68 -0.50 0.97 -3.96
CA PHE A 68 -0.29 1.31 -5.36
C PHE A 68 -0.17 2.83 -5.57
N PRO A 69 0.45 3.30 -6.67
CA PRO A 69 0.51 4.72 -7.00
C PRO A 69 -0.90 5.31 -7.19
N ALA A 70 -1.14 6.52 -6.68
CA ALA A 70 -2.45 7.19 -6.76
C ALA A 70 -3.00 7.33 -8.20
N ARG A 71 -2.12 7.34 -9.19
CA ARG A 71 -2.46 7.42 -10.62
C ARG A 71 -2.81 6.08 -11.28
N LYS A 72 -2.55 4.93 -10.64
CA LYS A 72 -2.67 3.57 -11.25
C LYS A 72 -4.01 3.37 -11.97
N TYR A 73 -5.09 3.86 -11.39
CA TYR A 73 -6.45 3.70 -11.91
C TYR A 73 -7.09 4.98 -12.46
N LYS A 74 -6.31 6.00 -12.81
CA LYS A 74 -6.85 7.32 -13.20
C LYS A 74 -7.84 7.23 -14.36
N ASP A 75 -7.50 6.43 -15.37
CA ASP A 75 -8.22 6.41 -16.64
C ASP A 75 -9.30 5.30 -16.72
N TYR A 76 -9.36 4.42 -15.71
CA TYR A 76 -10.28 3.27 -15.67
C TYR A 76 -11.53 3.53 -14.83
N PHE A 77 -11.38 4.27 -13.73
CA PHE A 77 -12.49 4.62 -12.82
C PHE A 77 -12.49 6.13 -12.55
N PRO A 78 -12.83 6.95 -13.55
CA PRO A 78 -12.76 8.41 -13.42
C PRO A 78 -13.76 8.98 -12.39
N SER A 79 -14.88 8.30 -12.17
CA SER A 79 -15.93 8.72 -11.23
C SER A 79 -15.66 8.32 -9.77
N ALA A 80 -14.73 7.39 -9.54
CA ALA A 80 -14.43 6.88 -8.20
C ALA A 80 -13.78 7.97 -7.32
N LYS A 81 -14.22 8.07 -6.07
CA LYS A 81 -13.61 8.93 -5.07
C LYS A 81 -12.26 8.35 -4.65
N ARG A 82 -11.25 9.23 -4.54
CA ARG A 82 -9.89 8.83 -4.17
C ARG A 82 -9.59 9.29 -2.75
N ILE A 83 -9.12 8.36 -1.92
CA ILE A 83 -8.81 8.62 -0.52
C ILE A 83 -7.37 8.20 -0.26
N ILE A 84 -6.60 9.09 0.38
CA ILE A 84 -5.26 8.80 0.88
C ILE A 84 -5.12 9.40 2.27
N TRP A 85 -4.52 8.64 3.18
CA TRP A 85 -4.21 9.11 4.52
C TRP A 85 -2.73 9.48 4.59
N MET A 86 -2.47 10.71 4.97
CA MET A 86 -1.13 11.25 5.15
C MET A 86 -0.85 11.46 6.65
N ARG A 87 0.41 11.43 7.02
CA ARG A 87 0.88 11.68 8.39
C ARG A 87 2.09 12.60 8.33
N ASN A 88 2.37 13.31 9.42
CA ASN A 88 3.64 14.00 9.57
C ASN A 88 4.80 13.03 9.22
N PRO A 89 5.72 13.40 8.32
CA PRO A 89 6.73 12.48 7.78
C PRO A 89 7.69 11.95 8.85
N ILE A 90 8.05 12.77 9.84
CA ILE A 90 8.92 12.34 10.94
C ILE A 90 8.22 11.30 11.81
N ILE A 91 6.95 11.51 12.14
CA ILE A 91 6.20 10.56 12.94
C ILE A 91 5.90 9.26 12.16
N GLN A 92 5.65 9.36 10.85
CA GLN A 92 5.52 8.20 9.98
C GLN A 92 6.80 7.37 9.96
N PHE A 93 7.96 8.03 9.82
CA PHE A 93 9.28 7.39 9.83
C PHE A 93 9.55 6.67 11.15
N ILE A 94 9.34 7.34 12.29
CA ILE A 94 9.48 6.73 13.63
C ILE A 94 8.56 5.51 13.78
N SER A 95 7.31 5.61 13.31
CA SER A 95 6.37 4.48 13.34
C SER A 95 6.82 3.33 12.43
N GLY A 96 7.49 3.63 11.31
CA GLY A 96 8.10 2.65 10.42
C GLY A 96 9.26 1.92 11.09
N TYR A 97 10.16 2.66 11.76
CA TYR A 97 11.26 2.11 12.54
C TYR A 97 10.77 1.11 13.60
N PHE A 98 9.85 1.52 14.48
CA PHE A 98 9.34 0.63 15.52
C PHE A 98 8.52 -0.53 14.95
N PHE A 99 7.86 -0.34 13.80
CA PHE A 99 7.21 -1.44 13.11
C PHE A 99 8.25 -2.48 12.68
N TRP A 100 9.29 -2.10 11.93
CA TRP A 100 10.36 -3.02 11.52
C TRP A 100 11.02 -3.72 12.71
N LYS A 101 11.33 -2.98 13.78
CA LYS A 101 11.91 -3.54 15.00
C LYS A 101 11.03 -4.59 15.69
N SER A 102 9.71 -4.49 15.53
CA SER A 102 8.75 -5.44 16.11
C SER A 102 8.54 -6.71 15.29
N GLN A 103 9.01 -6.75 14.04
CA GLN A 103 8.79 -7.91 13.17
C GLN A 103 9.88 -8.97 13.38
N PRO A 104 9.53 -10.28 13.32
CA PRO A 104 10.53 -11.34 13.37
C PRO A 104 11.54 -11.21 12.22
N LYS A 105 12.83 -11.43 12.51
CA LYS A 105 13.90 -11.34 11.50
C LYS A 105 13.79 -12.43 10.41
N GLU A 106 13.08 -13.52 10.71
CA GLU A 106 12.81 -14.62 9.78
C GLU A 106 11.61 -14.34 8.86
N ASN A 107 11.00 -13.16 8.94
CA ASN A 107 9.84 -12.84 8.13
C ASN A 107 10.23 -12.65 6.66
N VAL A 108 9.82 -13.61 5.84
CA VAL A 108 10.14 -13.71 4.40
C VAL A 108 9.66 -12.54 3.54
N PHE A 109 8.75 -11.71 4.06
CA PHE A 109 8.26 -10.53 3.35
C PHE A 109 9.15 -9.29 3.53
N PHE A 110 10.18 -9.37 4.37
CA PHE A 110 11.11 -8.28 4.62
C PHE A 110 12.46 -8.50 3.94
N SER A 111 13.16 -7.40 3.71
CA SER A 111 14.44 -7.36 3.00
C SER A 111 15.63 -7.64 3.92
N GLU A 112 16.81 -7.87 3.34
CA GLU A 112 18.04 -8.08 4.11
C GLU A 112 18.38 -6.88 5.02
N GLU A 113 17.96 -5.66 4.65
CA GLU A 113 18.13 -4.47 5.49
C GLU A 113 17.31 -4.55 6.79
N HIS A 114 16.10 -5.13 6.74
CA HIS A 114 15.30 -5.36 7.94
C HIS A 114 15.98 -6.38 8.85
N LYS A 115 16.46 -7.49 8.29
CA LYS A 115 17.18 -8.51 9.04
C LYS A 115 18.43 -7.93 9.70
N TYR A 116 19.26 -7.20 8.93
CA TYR A 116 20.42 -6.49 9.46
C TYR A 116 20.06 -5.53 10.59
N MET A 117 18.98 -4.76 10.42
CA MET A 117 18.49 -3.82 11.45
C MET A 117 18.17 -4.53 12.77
N VAL A 118 17.45 -5.66 12.71
CA VAL A 118 17.05 -6.42 13.89
C VAL A 118 18.25 -7.12 14.54
N GLU A 119 19.10 -7.77 13.75
CA GLU A 119 20.26 -8.52 14.26
C GLU A 119 21.30 -7.62 14.93
N ASN A 120 21.48 -6.40 14.43
CA ASN A 120 22.45 -5.44 14.96
C ASN A 120 21.83 -4.43 15.93
N ASN A 121 20.56 -4.58 16.29
CA ASN A 121 19.81 -3.67 17.17
C ASN A 121 19.97 -2.18 16.79
N ILE A 122 19.88 -1.89 15.49
CA ILE A 122 20.07 -0.54 14.93
C ILE A 122 19.15 0.47 15.64
N SER A 123 19.72 1.57 16.10
CA SER A 123 19.00 2.68 16.73
C SER A 123 18.19 3.49 15.73
N LEU A 124 17.26 4.32 16.21
CA LEU A 124 16.47 5.19 15.33
C LEU A 124 17.33 6.16 14.51
N LEU A 125 18.42 6.68 15.09
CA LEU A 125 19.32 7.61 14.41
C LEU A 125 20.16 6.90 13.34
N GLU A 126 20.72 5.73 13.65
CA GLU A 126 21.44 4.91 12.67
C GLU A 126 20.52 4.47 11.51
N PHE A 127 19.27 4.11 11.82
CA PHE A 127 18.27 3.79 10.80
C PHE A 127 17.95 4.99 9.89
N ALA A 128 17.92 6.21 10.45
CA ALA A 128 17.76 7.44 9.67
C ALA A 128 18.95 7.68 8.74
N GLU A 129 20.18 7.46 9.21
CA GLU A 129 21.40 7.57 8.40
C GLU A 129 21.44 6.52 7.27
N MET A 130 21.06 5.28 7.55
CA MET A 130 20.94 4.21 6.53
C MET A 130 19.95 4.59 5.43
N ASN A 131 18.76 5.09 5.81
CA ASN A 131 17.74 5.51 4.83
C ASN A 131 18.14 6.76 4.05
N ALA A 132 18.81 7.72 4.70
CA ALA A 132 19.32 8.92 4.02
C ALA A 132 20.30 8.56 2.90
N LYS A 133 21.19 7.59 3.14
CA LYS A 133 22.10 7.08 2.10
C LYS A 133 21.36 6.46 0.91
N ASN A 134 20.28 5.73 1.17
CA ASN A 134 19.44 5.15 0.11
C ASN A 134 18.65 6.21 -0.67
N TRP A 135 18.21 7.29 -0.03
CA TRP A 135 17.52 8.40 -0.71
C TRP A 135 18.46 9.28 -1.54
N MET A 136 19.75 9.33 -1.18
CA MET A 136 20.79 10.06 -1.92
C MET A 136 21.37 9.27 -3.10
N ASN A 137 20.99 8.00 -3.28
CA ASN A 137 21.32 7.17 -4.45
C ASN A 137 20.03 6.69 -5.15
N PRO A 138 19.30 7.57 -5.87
CA PRO A 138 17.97 7.25 -6.38
C PRO A 138 17.97 6.45 -7.70
N LEU A 139 19.01 5.65 -8.00
CA LEU A 139 19.11 4.92 -9.27
C LEU A 139 19.60 3.47 -9.05
N VAL A 140 18.64 2.58 -8.81
CA VAL A 140 18.48 1.31 -9.55
C VAL A 140 16.99 1.14 -9.85
#